data_AF-A0A227FKV1-F1
#
_entry.id   AF-A0A227FKV1-F1
#
_cell.length_a   1.000
_cell.length_b   1.000
_cell.length_c   1.000
_cell.angle_alpha   90.00
_cell.angle_beta   90.00
_cell.angle_gamma   90.00
#
_symmetry.space_group_name_H-M   'P 1'
#
loop_
_entity.id
_entity.type
_entity.pdbx_description
1 polymer ?
#
loop_
_entity_poly.entity_id
_entity_poly.type
_entity_poly.pdbx_seq_one_letter_code
_entity_poly.pdbx_strand_id
1 'polypeptide(L)' 'LSDLDGFVETDTPIKPFVIGESELALQVANACRQNGIWVTAIRPPTVPKGTSRLRITLTANHSTEQVK' A
#
# COMPACT_ATOMS: atom_id res chain seq x y z
N LEU A 1 -4.10 -1.88 -13.42
CA LEU A 1 -3.52 -2.15 -12.08
C LEU A 1 -3.65 -3.62 -11.70
N SER A 2 -4.72 -4.30 -12.12
CA SER A 2 -4.91 -5.74 -11.87
C SER A 2 -3.77 -6.61 -12.40
N ASP A 3 -2.97 -6.10 -13.35
CA ASP A 3 -1.80 -6.80 -13.91
C ASP A 3 -0.49 -6.54 -13.15
N LEU A 4 -0.49 -5.68 -12.12
CA LEU A 4 0.68 -5.49 -11.26
C LEU A 4 0.72 -6.57 -10.18
N ASP A 5 1.81 -7.33 -10.16
CA ASP A 5 2.07 -8.31 -9.11
C ASP A 5 2.12 -7.62 -7.74
N GLY A 6 1.31 -8.13 -6.80
CA GLY A 6 1.10 -7.55 -5.46
C GLY A 6 -0.16 -6.70 -5.30
N PHE A 7 -0.79 -6.18 -6.36
CA PHE A 7 -2.07 -5.48 -6.23
C PHE A 7 -3.21 -6.45 -5.91
N VAL A 8 -4.03 -6.12 -4.91
CA VAL A 8 -5.21 -6.92 -4.54
C VAL A 8 -6.47 -6.12 -4.83
N GLU A 9 -7.32 -6.64 -5.70
CA GLU A 9 -8.60 -6.03 -6.02
C GLU A 9 -9.57 -6.13 -4.83
N THR A 10 -10.25 -5.02 -4.52
CA THR A 10 -11.20 -4.92 -3.41
C THR A 10 -12.36 -4.00 -3.76
N ASP A 11 -13.54 -4.27 -3.22
CA ASP A 11 -14.73 -3.41 -3.32
C ASP A 11 -14.79 -2.34 -2.22
N THR A 12 -13.69 -2.08 -1.52
CA THR A 12 -13.62 -1.10 -0.43
C THR A 12 -12.67 0.04 -0.76
N PRO A 13 -12.71 1.19 -0.06
CA PRO A 13 -11.73 2.27 -0.25
C PRO A 13 -10.29 1.90 0.15
N ILE A 14 -10.08 0.74 0.79
CA ILE A 14 -8.76 0.24 1.13
C ILE A 14 -8.21 -0.59 -0.03
N LYS A 15 -7.12 -0.14 -0.63
CA LYS A 15 -6.41 -0.81 -1.73
C LYS A 15 -5.08 -1.38 -1.19
N PRO A 16 -5.01 -2.69 -0.89
CA PRO A 16 -3.78 -3.30 -0.42
C PRO A 16 -2.80 -3.52 -1.58
N PHE A 17 -1.51 -3.33 -1.32
CA PHE A 17 -0.43 -3.75 -2.21
C PHE A 17 0.54 -4.65 -1.45
N VAL A 18 0.53 -5.94 -1.73
CA VAL A 18 1.36 -6.95 -1.06
C VAL A 18 2.80 -6.84 -1.56
N ILE A 19 3.73 -6.72 -0.61
CA ILE A 19 5.17 -6.61 -0.85
C ILE A 19 5.89 -7.89 -0.37
N GLY A 20 5.39 -8.50 0.71
CA GLY A 20 5.96 -9.70 1.31
C GLY A 20 6.75 -9.40 2.58
N GLU A 21 8.05 -9.15 2.45
CA GLU A 21 8.92 -8.95 3.61
C GLU A 21 8.72 -7.59 4.29
N SER A 22 8.86 -7.58 5.63
CA SER A 22 8.57 -6.40 6.45
C SER A 22 9.53 -5.24 6.20
N GLU A 23 10.82 -5.55 6.03
CA GLU A 23 11.84 -4.54 5.76
C GLU A 23 11.63 -3.91 4.39
N LEU A 24 11.36 -4.72 3.36
CA LEU A 24 11.06 -4.22 2.02
C LEU A 24 9.80 -3.34 2.02
N ALA A 25 8.74 -3.74 2.73
CA ALA A 25 7.53 -2.93 2.85
C ALA A 25 7.81 -1.55 3.50
N LEU A 26 8.69 -1.49 4.50
CA LEU A 26 9.11 -0.23 5.11
C LEU A 26 9.96 0.62 4.17
N GLN A 27 10.90 0.02 3.44
CA GLN A 27 11.72 0.71 2.45
C GLN A 27 10.85 1.33 1.36
N VAL A 28 9.88 0.59 0.83
CA VAL A 28 8.96 1.10 -0.19
C VAL A 28 8.08 2.22 0.37
N ALA A 29 7.53 2.07 1.58
CA ALA A 29 6.76 3.15 2.22
C ALA A 29 7.58 4.44 2.41
N ASN A 30 8.85 4.31 2.80
CA ASN A 30 9.77 5.45 2.91
C ASN A 30 10.08 6.08 1.55
N ALA A 31 10.29 5.28 0.51
CA ALA A 31 10.48 5.79 -0.85
C ALA A 31 9.25 6.54 -1.35
N CYS A 32 8.04 6.02 -1.12
CA CYS A 32 6.79 6.75 -1.41
C CYS A 32 6.76 8.10 -0.69
N ARG A 33 7.10 8.12 0.60
CA ARG A 33 7.12 9.34 1.42
C ARG A 33 8.08 10.38 0.84
N GLN A 34 9.28 9.98 0.41
CA GLN A 34 10.25 10.87 -0.22
C GLN A 34 9.73 11.47 -1.54
N ASN A 35 8.82 10.77 -2.22
CA ASN A 35 8.12 11.23 -3.42
C ASN A 35 6.78 11.94 -3.12
N GLY A 36 6.53 12.32 -1.87
CA GLY A 36 5.32 13.05 -1.47
C GLY A 36 4.07 12.18 -1.28
N ILE A 37 4.19 10.86 -1.33
CA ILE A 37 3.08 9.92 -1.16
C ILE A 37 3.16 9.26 0.21
N TRP A 38 2.17 9.51 1.07
CA TRP A 38 2.12 8.87 2.39
C TRP A 38 1.29 7.59 2.34
N VAL A 39 1.94 6.44 2.57
CA VAL A 39 1.29 5.14 2.72
C VAL A 39 1.86 4.39 3.91
N THR A 40 1.04 3.54 4.54
CA THR A 40 1.45 2.78 5.73
C THR A 40 1.82 1.36 5.35
N ALA A 41 3.01 0.91 5.76
CA ALA A 41 3.39 -0.50 5.72
C ALA A 41 2.74 -1.26 6.90
N ILE A 42 1.85 -2.19 6.58
CA ILE A 42 1.26 -3.14 7.54
C ILE A 42 2.11 -4.41 7.51
N ARG A 43 2.54 -4.85 8.69
CA ARG A 43 3.52 -5.92 8.89
C ARG A 43 3.13 -6.81 10.08
N PRO A 44 3.76 -7.99 10.27
CA PRO A 44 3.53 -8.81 11.45
C PRO A 44 3.70 -8.03 12.77
N PRO A 45 2.92 -8.36 13.82
CA PRO A 45 1.96 -9.47 13.89
C PRO A 45 0.57 -9.16 13.28
N THR A 46 0.33 -7.94 12.77
CA THR A 46 -0.99 -7.54 12.23
C THR A 46 -1.39 -8.29 10.97
N VAL A 47 -0.42 -8.75 10.18
CA VAL A 47 -0.60 -9.64 9.03
C VAL A 47 0.33 -10.85 9.14
N PRO A 48 0.02 -11.99 8.49
CA PRO A 48 0.93 -13.14 8.45
C PRO A 48 2.33 -12.78 7.95
N LYS A 49 3.35 -13.50 8.44
CA LYS A 49 4.74 -13.38 7.95
C LYS A 49 4.79 -13.62 6.44
N GLY A 50 5.66 -12.90 5.74
CA GLY A 50 5.77 -12.96 4.28
C GLY A 50 4.59 -12.32 3.52
N THR A 51 3.68 -11.60 4.20
CA THR A 51 2.53 -10.94 3.56
C THR A 51 2.38 -9.46 3.96
N SER A 52 3.50 -8.83 4.37
CA SER A 52 3.57 -7.39 4.63
C SER A 52 3.13 -6.63 3.38
N ARG A 53 2.40 -5.54 3.58
CA ARG A 53 1.71 -4.84 2.49
C ARG A 53 1.61 -3.35 2.76
N LEU A 54 1.53 -2.56 1.71
CA LEU A 54 1.12 -1.17 1.82
C LEU A 54 -0.40 -1.10 1.91
N ARG A 55 -0.91 -0.28 2.82
CA ARG A 55 -2.33 0.05 2.92
C ARG A 55 -2.57 1.42 2.31
N ILE A 56 -3.07 1.46 1.09
CA ILE A 56 -3.53 2.69 0.44
C ILE A 56 -5.00 2.87 0.84
N THR A 57 -5.37 4.04 1.34
CA THR A 57 -6.75 4.33 1.79
C THR A 57 -7.26 5.55 1.06
N LEU A 58 -8.24 5.36 0.19
CA LEU A 58 -8.89 6.43 -0.54
C LEU A 58 -9.94 7.10 0.34
N THR A 59 -10.05 8.42 0.24
CA THR A 59 -11.03 9.23 0.97
C THR A 59 -11.64 10.26 0.03
N ALA A 60 -12.80 10.80 0.39
CA ALA A 60 -13.46 11.85 -0.40
C ALA A 60 -12.64 13.16 -0.49
N ASN A 61 -11.62 13.34 0.35
CA ASN A 61 -10.71 14.47 0.31
C ASN A 61 -9.63 14.35 -0.78
N HIS A 62 -9.44 13.16 -1.36
CA HIS A 62 -8.53 13.00 -2.49
C HIS A 62 -9.20 13.54 -3.76
N SER A 63 -8.48 14.39 -4.50
CA SER A 63 -8.90 14.76 -5.86
C SER A 63 -8.62 13.63 -6.84
N THR A 64 -9.27 13.67 -8.01
CA THR A 64 -9.00 12.68 -9.07
C THR A 64 -7.54 12.72 -9.52
N GLU A 65 -6.93 13.89 -9.55
CA GLU A 65 -5.52 14.09 -9.91
C GLU A 65 -4.57 13.45 -8.89
N GLN A 66 -4.95 13.38 -7.61
CA GLN A 66 -4.13 12.74 -6.58
C GLN A 66 -4.17 11.21 -6.64
N VAL A 67 -5.09 10.62 -7.41
CA VAL A 67 -5.31 9.16 -7.49
C VAL A 67 -4.84 8.55 -8.82
N LYS A 68 -4.67 9.38 -9.86
CA LYS A 68 -4.20 8.94 -11.19
C LYS A 68 -2.72 8.60 -11.20
#